data_AF-A0A7W8EBR2-F1
#
_entry.id   AF-A0A7W8EBR2-F1
#
_cell.length_a   1.000
_cell.length_b   1.000
_cell.length_c   1.000
_cell.angle_alpha   90.00
_cell.angle_beta   90.00
_cell.angle_gamma   90.00
#
_symmetry.space_group_name_H-M   'P 1'
#
loop_
_entity.id
_entity.type
_entity.pdbx_description
1 polymer ?
#
loop_
_entity_poly.entity_id
_entity_poly.type
_entity_poly.pdbx_seq_one_letter_code
_entity_poly.pdbx_strand_id
1 'polypeptide(L)'
;MPRKKASPVIHPFDQLHGTDTSGLIPGTTIVRGTNARVEELTAYYGVAPSILHSLLDHWLQHLEPNAPIENTVFMDIGAGKGRALLLASQYPFQRVEGIELNQDLAGIAQANIDLWAKDPQAEALAPIALHHADATVHPLPDAPVLAFLFHPFELPLLKRYVAHVEQSLTRRPHAFDLAYANAEHDSLLDRHPAFRRIWMGRVAMSTDDHIADLAAIAEQKEYGSTGDELCAIYRYTGRSS
;
A
#
# COMPACT_ATOMS: atom_id res chain seq x y z
N MET A 1 3.81 -8.45 -39.06
CA MET A 1 3.15 -9.33 -38.08
C MET A 1 2.85 -8.52 -36.84
N PRO A 2 1.63 -8.53 -36.29
CA PRO A 2 1.39 -7.91 -34.99
C PRO A 2 2.24 -8.66 -33.96
N ARG A 3 3.07 -7.94 -33.20
CA ARG A 3 3.79 -8.52 -32.06
C ARG A 3 2.72 -9.14 -31.14
N LYS A 4 2.80 -10.46 -30.90
CA LYS A 4 2.07 -11.08 -29.78
C LYS A 4 2.41 -10.24 -28.55
N LYS A 5 1.40 -9.66 -27.87
CA LYS A 5 1.61 -9.11 -26.53
C LYS A 5 2.27 -10.23 -25.72
N ALA A 6 3.47 -9.97 -25.19
CA ALA A 6 4.08 -10.90 -24.24
C ALA A 6 3.09 -11.08 -23.09
N SER A 7 2.94 -12.32 -22.59
CA SER A 7 2.20 -12.53 -21.36
C SER A 7 2.91 -11.75 -20.25
N PRO A 8 2.19 -11.01 -19.39
CA PRO A 8 2.82 -10.22 -18.35
C PRO A 8 3.69 -11.12 -17.47
N VAL A 9 4.86 -10.63 -17.07
CA VAL A 9 5.73 -11.30 -16.11
C VAL A 9 4.95 -11.55 -14.82
N ILE A 10 4.92 -12.81 -14.38
CA ILE A 10 4.25 -13.24 -13.16
C ILE A 10 5.28 -13.30 -12.03
N HIS A 11 5.06 -12.51 -10.98
CA HIS A 11 5.89 -12.46 -9.79
C HIS A 11 5.93 -13.83 -9.09
N PRO A 12 7.07 -14.27 -8.50
CA PRO A 12 7.16 -15.54 -7.78
C PRO A 12 6.08 -15.73 -6.70
N PHE A 13 5.71 -14.65 -6.01
CA PHE A 13 4.57 -14.60 -5.08
C PHE A 13 3.26 -15.12 -5.71
N ASP A 14 2.89 -14.63 -6.90
CA ASP A 14 1.67 -15.06 -7.58
C ASP A 14 1.77 -16.52 -8.03
N GLN A 15 2.95 -16.96 -8.45
CA GLN A 15 3.17 -18.36 -8.84
C GLN A 15 3.00 -19.31 -7.65
N LEU A 16 3.46 -18.89 -6.46
CA LEU A 16 3.38 -19.65 -5.23
C LEU A 16 1.93 -19.75 -4.73
N HIS A 17 1.24 -18.62 -4.67
CA HIS A 17 -0.07 -18.51 -4.01
C HIS A 17 -1.26 -18.59 -4.98
N GLY A 18 -1.00 -18.70 -6.28
CA GLY A 18 -2.03 -18.76 -7.33
C GLY A 18 -2.83 -17.46 -7.50
N THR A 19 -2.34 -16.35 -6.95
CA THR A 19 -2.99 -15.03 -7.00
C THR A 19 -2.62 -14.27 -8.28
N ASP A 20 -3.39 -13.23 -8.62
CA ASP A 20 -3.08 -12.27 -9.68
C ASP A 20 -2.83 -10.90 -9.03
N THR A 21 -1.59 -10.66 -8.62
CA THR A 21 -1.14 -9.36 -8.10
C THR A 21 0.01 -8.75 -8.91
N SER A 22 0.41 -9.41 -9.99
CA SER A 22 1.49 -8.99 -10.88
C SER A 22 1.04 -8.02 -11.96
N GLY A 23 2.04 -7.41 -12.62
CA GLY A 23 1.86 -6.52 -13.75
C GLY A 23 1.80 -5.05 -13.33
N LEU A 24 2.18 -4.19 -14.27
CA LEU A 24 2.02 -2.75 -14.16
C LEU A 24 0.74 -2.32 -14.88
N ILE A 25 -0.08 -1.52 -14.22
CA ILE A 25 -1.24 -0.88 -14.85
C ILE A 25 -1.04 0.63 -14.78
N PRO A 26 -0.87 1.32 -15.93
CA PRO A 26 -0.67 2.77 -15.94
C PRO A 26 -1.87 3.52 -15.35
N GLY A 27 -1.62 4.65 -14.68
CA GLY A 27 -2.68 5.49 -14.11
C GLY A 27 -3.73 5.95 -15.13
N THR A 28 -3.32 6.14 -16.40
CA THR A 28 -4.22 6.42 -17.55
C THR A 28 -5.24 5.31 -17.84
N THR A 29 -4.97 4.09 -17.39
CA THR A 29 -5.89 2.96 -17.46
C THR A 29 -6.75 2.90 -16.19
N ILE A 30 -6.14 3.05 -15.02
CA ILE A 30 -6.83 3.01 -13.71
C ILE A 30 -7.93 4.08 -13.64
N VAL A 31 -7.66 5.29 -14.13
CA VAL A 31 -8.60 6.42 -14.08
C VAL A 31 -9.93 6.14 -14.80
N ARG A 32 -9.97 5.24 -15.79
CA ARG A 32 -11.19 4.95 -16.58
C ARG A 32 -12.31 4.31 -15.77
N GLY A 33 -11.98 3.73 -14.61
CA GLY A 33 -12.92 3.11 -13.68
C GLY A 33 -13.18 3.94 -12.42
N THR A 34 -12.81 5.22 -12.40
CA THR A 34 -12.90 6.06 -11.19
C THR A 34 -13.45 7.46 -11.49
N ASN A 35 -13.75 8.23 -10.45
CA ASN A 35 -14.07 9.65 -10.54
C ASN A 35 -12.83 10.55 -10.38
N ALA A 36 -11.62 9.98 -10.31
CA ALA A 36 -10.39 10.74 -10.17
C ALA A 36 -9.93 11.32 -11.52
N ARG A 37 -8.99 12.26 -11.48
CA ARG A 37 -8.31 12.74 -12.69
C ARG A 37 -7.01 11.97 -12.92
N VAL A 38 -6.53 11.93 -14.16
CA VAL A 38 -5.31 11.16 -14.47
C VAL A 38 -4.09 11.73 -13.77
N GLU A 39 -4.05 13.04 -13.54
CA GLU A 39 -2.97 13.74 -12.82
C GLU A 39 -3.06 13.56 -11.29
N GLU A 40 -4.02 12.76 -10.81
CA GLU A 40 -4.23 12.48 -9.39
C GLU A 40 -3.79 11.06 -9.02
N LEU A 41 -3.59 10.18 -10.00
CA LEU A 41 -3.29 8.76 -9.80
C LEU A 41 -1.93 8.40 -10.40
N THR A 42 -1.25 7.47 -9.73
CA THR A 42 -0.01 6.87 -10.21
C THR A 42 -0.30 5.53 -10.89
N ALA A 43 0.73 4.81 -11.32
CA ALA A 43 0.56 3.45 -11.83
C ALA A 43 0.36 2.45 -10.69
N TYR A 44 -0.46 1.43 -10.92
CA TYR A 44 -0.51 0.27 -10.04
C TYR A 44 0.69 -0.63 -10.31
N TYR A 45 1.39 -0.97 -9.24
CA TYR A 45 2.37 -2.04 -9.17
C TYR A 45 2.28 -2.71 -7.80
N GLY A 46 2.28 -4.05 -7.75
CA GLY A 46 2.22 -4.75 -6.48
C GLY A 46 3.51 -4.60 -5.68
N VAL A 47 3.44 -4.11 -4.45
CA VAL A 47 4.62 -3.97 -3.56
C VAL A 47 5.42 -5.26 -3.48
N ALA A 48 6.75 -5.19 -3.60
CA ALA A 48 7.60 -6.35 -3.40
C ALA A 48 7.43 -6.89 -1.96
N PRO A 49 7.22 -8.21 -1.76
CA PRO A 49 7.12 -8.83 -0.44
C PRO A 49 8.23 -8.40 0.53
N SER A 50 9.49 -8.46 0.09
CA SER A 50 10.63 -8.07 0.92
C SER A 50 10.60 -6.63 1.41
N ILE A 51 10.06 -5.69 0.61
CA ILE A 51 9.94 -4.28 1.00
C ILE A 51 8.91 -4.13 2.11
N LEU A 52 7.72 -4.72 1.95
CA LEU A 52 6.66 -4.60 2.95
C LEU A 52 7.03 -5.31 4.25
N HIS A 53 7.55 -6.54 4.18
CA HIS A 53 8.00 -7.28 5.36
C HIS A 53 9.07 -6.50 6.12
N SER A 54 10.10 -5.99 5.43
CA SER A 54 11.16 -5.18 6.07
C SER A 54 10.62 -3.91 6.72
N LEU A 55 9.63 -3.25 6.09
CA LEU A 55 9.05 -2.02 6.63
C LEU A 55 8.20 -2.30 7.88
N LEU A 56 7.40 -3.36 7.86
CA LEU A 56 6.58 -3.79 8.99
C LEU A 56 7.45 -4.26 10.16
N ASP A 57 8.46 -5.08 9.89
CA ASP A 57 9.42 -5.55 10.90
C ASP A 57 10.16 -4.37 11.52
N HIS A 58 10.59 -3.40 10.71
CA HIS A 58 11.26 -2.21 11.21
C HIS A 58 10.34 -1.37 12.12
N TRP A 59 9.10 -1.15 11.70
CA TRP A 59 8.11 -0.43 12.49
C TRP A 59 7.87 -1.11 13.85
N LEU A 60 7.71 -2.44 13.86
CA LEU A 60 7.47 -3.21 15.08
C LEU A 60 8.67 -3.25 16.03
N GLN A 61 9.88 -3.45 15.49
CA GLN A 61 11.07 -3.73 16.29
C GLN A 61 11.83 -2.49 16.74
N HIS A 62 11.69 -1.36 16.01
CA HIS A 62 12.57 -0.21 16.18
C HIS A 62 11.86 1.12 16.40
N LEU A 63 10.57 1.24 16.07
CA LEU A 63 9.86 2.53 16.06
C LEU A 63 8.81 2.70 17.16
N GLU A 64 8.75 1.75 18.10
CA GLU A 64 7.88 1.77 19.28
C GLU A 64 6.44 2.20 18.92
N PRO A 65 5.65 1.31 18.27
CA PRO A 65 4.26 1.58 17.94
C PRO A 65 3.47 2.08 19.16
N ASN A 66 2.61 3.08 18.95
CA ASN A 66 1.80 3.66 20.04
C ASN A 66 0.72 2.70 20.58
N ALA A 67 0.52 1.55 19.94
CA ALA A 67 -0.39 0.50 20.37
C ALA A 67 0.17 -0.88 19.99
N PRO A 68 -0.20 -1.95 20.73
CA PRO A 68 0.12 -3.31 20.33
C PRO A 68 -0.45 -3.64 18.94
N ILE A 69 0.26 -4.47 18.17
CA ILE A 69 -0.11 -4.80 16.80
C ILE A 69 -1.48 -5.50 16.74
N GLU A 70 -1.80 -6.34 17.73
CA GLU A 70 -3.07 -7.06 17.86
C GLU A 70 -4.28 -6.16 18.11
N ASN A 71 -4.04 -4.90 18.47
CA ASN A 71 -5.06 -3.86 18.60
C ASN A 71 -5.03 -2.85 17.45
N THR A 72 -4.09 -3.00 16.52
CA THR A 72 -3.87 -2.08 15.40
C THR A 72 -4.48 -2.63 14.12
N VAL A 73 -5.15 -1.78 13.37
CA VAL A 73 -5.65 -2.06 12.03
C VAL A 73 -4.56 -1.68 11.03
N PHE A 74 -4.14 -2.62 10.19
CA PHE A 74 -3.37 -2.27 9.00
C PHE A 74 -4.32 -1.80 7.91
N MET A 75 -4.10 -0.60 7.38
CA MET A 75 -4.96 -0.02 6.35
C MET A 75 -4.16 0.27 5.08
N ASP A 76 -4.38 -0.52 4.03
CA ASP A 76 -3.77 -0.33 2.72
C ASP A 76 -4.57 0.67 1.88
N ILE A 77 -3.94 1.78 1.52
CA ILE A 77 -4.58 2.87 0.79
C ILE A 77 -4.18 2.79 -0.68
N GLY A 78 -5.16 2.58 -1.56
CA GLY A 78 -4.90 2.23 -2.96
C GLY A 78 -4.47 0.78 -3.08
N ALA A 79 -5.28 -0.13 -2.53
CA ALA A 79 -4.92 -1.54 -2.38
C ALA A 79 -4.65 -2.27 -3.71
N GLY A 80 -5.11 -1.72 -4.83
CA GLY A 80 -4.92 -2.27 -6.16
C GLY A 80 -5.45 -3.70 -6.24
N LYS A 81 -4.60 -4.65 -6.67
CA LYS A 81 -4.95 -6.08 -6.68
C LYS A 81 -4.71 -6.80 -5.33
N GLY A 82 -4.32 -6.09 -4.28
CA GLY A 82 -4.34 -6.59 -2.89
C GLY A 82 -3.05 -7.23 -2.36
N ARG A 83 -1.90 -7.15 -3.03
CA ARG A 83 -0.66 -7.80 -2.56
C ARG A 83 -0.27 -7.41 -1.13
N ALA A 84 -0.35 -6.12 -0.79
CA ALA A 84 -0.03 -5.67 0.55
C ALA A 84 -1.02 -6.17 1.60
N LEU A 85 -2.31 -6.33 1.26
CA LEU A 85 -3.31 -6.95 2.15
C LEU A 85 -2.94 -8.38 2.52
N LEU A 86 -2.57 -9.19 1.51
CA LEU A 86 -2.22 -10.59 1.71
C LEU A 86 -0.99 -10.72 2.61
N LEU A 87 0.06 -9.97 2.30
CA LEU A 87 1.30 -9.96 3.07
C LEU A 87 1.10 -9.41 4.50
N ALA A 88 0.38 -8.30 4.67
CA ALA A 88 0.11 -7.75 6.00
C ALA A 88 -0.73 -8.71 6.87
N SER A 89 -1.57 -9.55 6.25
CA SER A 89 -2.36 -10.54 6.99
C SER A 89 -1.51 -11.60 7.70
N GLN A 90 -0.24 -11.77 7.29
CA GLN A 90 0.72 -12.68 7.94
C GLN A 90 1.21 -12.15 9.29
N TYR A 91 0.89 -10.90 9.62
CA TYR A 91 1.15 -10.31 10.93
C TYR A 91 -0.11 -10.36 11.79
N PRO A 92 0.03 -10.42 13.12
CA PRO A 92 -1.11 -10.52 14.03
C PRO A 92 -1.81 -9.16 14.25
N PHE A 93 -2.05 -8.39 13.18
CA PHE A 93 -2.89 -7.19 13.25
C PHE A 93 -4.30 -7.55 13.75
N GLN A 94 -5.00 -6.59 14.35
CA GLN A 94 -6.40 -6.77 14.73
C GLN A 94 -7.24 -7.22 13.52
N ARG A 95 -6.98 -6.58 12.38
CA ARG A 95 -7.45 -6.93 11.05
C ARG A 95 -6.69 -6.10 10.01
N VAL A 96 -6.81 -6.50 8.76
CA VAL A 96 -6.26 -5.83 7.59
C VAL A 96 -7.40 -5.28 6.77
N GLU A 97 -7.38 -3.99 6.46
CA GLU A 97 -8.38 -3.31 5.64
C GLU A 97 -7.72 -2.73 4.39
N GLY A 98 -8.31 -2.94 3.22
CA GLY A 98 -7.89 -2.33 1.96
C GLY A 98 -8.92 -1.36 1.43
N ILE A 99 -8.47 -0.22 0.91
CA ILE A 99 -9.33 0.74 0.22
C ILE A 99 -8.85 0.87 -1.22
N GLU A 100 -9.73 0.54 -2.17
CA GLU A 100 -9.44 0.65 -3.60
C GLU A 100 -10.58 1.39 -4.31
N LEU A 101 -10.22 2.35 -5.17
CA LEU A 101 -11.17 3.21 -5.87
C LEU A 101 -11.65 2.58 -7.18
N ASN A 102 -10.80 1.79 -7.85
CA ASN A 102 -11.11 1.18 -9.13
C ASN A 102 -11.83 -0.16 -8.93
N GLN A 103 -13.04 -0.27 -9.48
CA GLN A 103 -13.89 -1.46 -9.34
C GLN A 103 -13.23 -2.74 -9.89
N ASP A 104 -12.52 -2.66 -11.02
CA ASP A 104 -11.90 -3.84 -11.64
C ASP A 104 -10.73 -4.34 -10.78
N LEU A 105 -9.90 -3.43 -10.27
CA LEU A 105 -8.81 -3.78 -9.34
C LEU A 105 -9.35 -4.35 -8.04
N ALA A 106 -10.39 -3.74 -7.47
CA ALA A 106 -11.06 -4.25 -6.28
C ALA A 106 -11.66 -5.65 -6.51
N GLY A 107 -12.22 -5.93 -7.69
CA GLY A 107 -12.70 -7.25 -8.06
C GLY A 107 -11.59 -8.30 -8.09
N ILE A 108 -10.42 -7.96 -8.65
CA ILE A 108 -9.24 -8.84 -8.66
C ILE A 108 -8.71 -9.04 -7.23
N ALA A 109 -8.62 -7.98 -6.43
CA ALA A 109 -8.20 -8.07 -5.03
C ALA A 109 -9.11 -8.98 -4.22
N GLN A 110 -10.42 -8.90 -4.41
CA GLN A 110 -11.35 -9.80 -3.73
C GLN A 110 -11.13 -11.27 -4.13
N ALA A 111 -10.92 -11.55 -5.42
CA ALA A 111 -10.61 -12.90 -5.87
C ALA A 111 -9.29 -13.42 -5.26
N ASN A 112 -8.28 -12.56 -5.14
CA ASN A 112 -7.01 -12.91 -4.50
C ASN A 112 -7.16 -13.19 -3.00
N ILE A 113 -7.98 -12.40 -2.29
CA ILE A 113 -8.31 -12.64 -0.88
C ILE A 113 -9.00 -14.01 -0.73
N ASP A 114 -9.93 -14.35 -1.62
CA ASP A 114 -10.65 -15.63 -1.59
C ASP A 114 -9.74 -16.84 -1.88
N LEU A 115 -8.69 -16.65 -2.69
CA LEU A 115 -7.65 -17.65 -2.95
C LEU A 115 -6.72 -17.79 -1.74
N TRP A 116 -6.24 -16.66 -1.21
CA TRP A 116 -5.37 -16.58 -0.04
C TRP A 116 -5.99 -17.27 1.19
N ALA A 117 -7.29 -17.06 1.43
CA ALA A 117 -8.01 -17.69 2.54
C ALA A 117 -8.05 -19.24 2.46
N LYS A 118 -7.80 -19.82 1.28
CA LYS A 118 -7.78 -21.27 1.04
C LYS A 118 -6.37 -21.83 0.91
N ASP A 119 -5.36 -20.97 0.88
CA ASP A 119 -3.98 -21.35 0.68
C ASP A 119 -3.33 -21.78 2.00
N PRO A 120 -2.93 -23.05 2.16
CA PRO A 120 -2.25 -23.51 3.38
C PRO A 120 -0.87 -22.87 3.59
N GLN A 121 -0.27 -22.26 2.55
CA GLN A 121 1.01 -21.56 2.62
C GLN A 121 0.87 -20.06 2.90
N ALA A 122 -0.35 -19.53 2.99
CA ALA A 122 -0.59 -18.12 3.25
C ALA A 122 -0.09 -17.67 4.63
N GLU A 123 -0.16 -18.55 5.64
CA GLU A 123 0.17 -18.23 7.04
C GLU A 123 -0.56 -16.98 7.58
N ALA A 124 -1.79 -16.74 7.11
CA ALA A 124 -2.58 -15.59 7.52
C ALA A 124 -2.98 -15.67 9.00
N LEU A 125 -2.63 -14.63 9.76
CA LEU A 125 -2.93 -14.46 11.18
C LEU A 125 -4.08 -13.48 11.44
N ALA A 126 -4.32 -12.55 10.51
CA ALA A 126 -5.33 -11.51 10.64
C ALA A 126 -6.42 -11.61 9.55
N PRO A 127 -7.69 -11.33 9.86
CA PRO A 127 -8.75 -11.29 8.86
C PRO A 127 -8.57 -10.09 7.92
N ILE A 128 -8.91 -10.26 6.64
CA ILE A 128 -8.81 -9.23 5.60
C ILE A 128 -10.21 -8.75 5.20
N ALA A 129 -10.38 -7.44 5.08
CA ALA A 129 -11.55 -6.79 4.48
C ALA A 129 -11.13 -5.83 3.37
N LEU A 130 -11.89 -5.81 2.27
CA LEU A 130 -11.68 -4.90 1.15
C LEU A 130 -12.88 -3.96 1.00
N HIS A 131 -12.59 -2.68 0.81
CA HIS A 131 -13.57 -1.62 0.59
C HIS A 131 -13.35 -1.00 -0.78
N HIS A 132 -14.30 -1.22 -1.69
CA HIS A 132 -14.38 -0.44 -2.92
C HIS A 132 -14.90 0.97 -2.57
N ALA A 133 -13.98 1.92 -2.37
CA ALA A 133 -14.28 3.25 -1.84
C ALA A 133 -13.19 4.28 -2.18
N ASP A 134 -13.54 5.55 -1.99
CA ASP A 134 -12.59 6.66 -2.06
C ASP A 134 -11.92 6.89 -0.70
N ALA A 135 -10.61 6.63 -0.62
CA ALA A 135 -9.80 6.79 0.59
C ALA A 135 -9.78 8.23 1.13
N THR A 136 -10.07 9.24 0.32
CA THR A 136 -10.10 10.65 0.76
C THR A 136 -11.35 11.00 1.56
N VAL A 137 -12.31 10.10 1.66
CA VAL A 137 -13.56 10.28 2.42
C VAL A 137 -13.97 9.05 3.22
N HIS A 138 -13.38 7.88 2.95
CA HIS A 138 -13.67 6.65 3.68
C HIS A 138 -13.32 6.81 5.18
N PRO A 139 -14.24 6.46 6.11
CA PRO A 139 -14.00 6.68 7.54
C PRO A 139 -12.79 5.89 8.04
N LEU A 140 -11.99 6.49 8.91
CA LEU A 140 -10.99 5.74 9.68
C LEU A 140 -11.69 4.83 10.70
N PRO A 141 -11.16 3.63 10.99
CA PRO A 141 -11.68 2.77 12.02
C PRO A 141 -11.52 3.41 13.40
N ASP A 142 -12.37 3.00 14.34
CA ASP A 142 -12.27 3.45 15.74
C ASP A 142 -11.28 2.56 16.52
N ALA A 143 -10.04 2.53 16.04
CA ALA A 143 -8.94 1.72 16.56
C ALA A 143 -7.58 2.36 16.18
N PRO A 144 -6.47 2.02 16.86
CA PRO A 144 -5.13 2.33 16.35
C PRO A 144 -4.94 1.89 14.89
N VAL A 145 -4.27 2.72 14.08
CA VAL A 145 -4.07 2.46 12.65
C VAL A 145 -2.59 2.55 12.28
N LEU A 146 -2.12 1.57 11.50
CA LEU A 146 -0.97 1.73 10.62
C LEU A 146 -1.50 1.81 9.19
N ALA A 147 -1.51 3.01 8.62
CA ALA A 147 -1.86 3.19 7.22
C ALA A 147 -0.63 2.94 6.34
N PHE A 148 -0.83 2.32 5.19
CA PHE A 148 0.21 2.05 4.20
C PHE A 148 -0.11 2.72 2.87
N LEU A 149 0.90 3.38 2.31
CA LEU A 149 0.89 3.94 0.96
C LEU A 149 2.07 3.36 0.20
N PHE A 150 1.82 2.70 -0.93
CA PHE A 150 2.85 2.42 -1.92
C PHE A 150 2.71 3.36 -3.10
N HIS A 151 2.91 4.66 -2.82
CA HIS A 151 2.77 5.76 -3.78
C HIS A 151 1.52 5.68 -4.67
N PRO A 152 0.30 5.56 -4.12
CA PRO A 152 -0.91 5.43 -4.93
C PRO A 152 -1.39 6.75 -5.55
N PHE A 153 -0.91 7.88 -5.03
CA PHE A 153 -1.46 9.21 -5.26
C PHE A 153 -0.41 10.20 -5.72
N GLU A 154 -0.79 11.00 -6.72
CA GLU A 154 -0.11 12.25 -6.98
C GLU A 154 -0.45 13.31 -5.92
N LEU A 155 0.38 14.35 -5.84
CA LEU A 155 0.33 15.35 -4.79
C LEU A 155 -1.07 15.92 -4.50
N PRO A 156 -1.94 16.24 -5.48
CA PRO A 156 -3.28 16.78 -5.19
C PRO A 156 -4.16 15.80 -4.40
N LEU A 157 -4.11 14.51 -4.72
CA LEU A 157 -4.92 13.48 -4.07
C LEU A 157 -4.34 13.10 -2.70
N LEU A 158 -3.00 13.05 -2.58
CA LEU A 158 -2.34 12.87 -1.29
C LEU A 158 -2.70 14.00 -0.30
N LYS A 159 -2.76 15.26 -0.75
CA LYS A 159 -3.21 16.39 0.08
C LYS A 159 -4.63 16.19 0.62
N ARG A 160 -5.56 15.72 -0.22
CA ARG A 160 -6.94 15.44 0.20
C ARG A 160 -6.99 14.32 1.23
N TYR A 161 -6.25 13.23 0.99
CA TYR A 161 -6.15 12.11 1.94
C TYR A 161 -5.61 12.57 3.30
N VAL A 162 -4.47 13.26 3.33
CA VAL A 162 -3.86 13.75 4.58
C VAL A 162 -4.79 14.70 5.35
N ALA A 163 -5.49 15.60 4.64
CA ALA A 163 -6.47 16.49 5.27
C ALA A 163 -7.66 15.73 5.88
N HIS A 164 -8.15 14.70 5.20
CA HIS A 164 -9.20 13.82 5.71
C HIS A 164 -8.76 13.04 6.96
N VAL A 165 -7.54 12.50 6.95
CA VAL A 165 -6.95 11.83 8.11
C VAL A 165 -6.85 12.78 9.31
N GLU A 166 -6.28 13.98 9.12
CA GLU A 166 -6.19 14.99 10.17
C GLU A 166 -7.57 15.37 10.73
N GLN A 167 -8.55 15.61 9.86
CA GLN A 167 -9.91 15.95 10.28
C GLN A 167 -10.57 14.81 11.07
N SER A 168 -10.33 13.57 10.68
CA SER A 168 -10.87 12.38 11.34
C SER A 168 -10.24 12.20 12.73
N LEU A 169 -8.92 12.30 12.83
CA LEU A 169 -8.19 12.17 14.10
C LEU A 169 -8.39 13.36 15.04
N THR A 170 -8.68 14.55 14.51
CA THR A 170 -9.09 15.71 15.35
C THR A 170 -10.45 15.46 15.99
N ARG A 171 -11.39 14.84 15.28
CA ARG A 171 -12.74 14.55 15.79
C ARG A 171 -12.75 13.35 16.75
N ARG A 172 -11.95 12.33 16.46
CA ARG A 172 -11.86 11.09 17.26
C ARG A 172 -10.39 10.67 17.37
N PRO A 173 -9.65 11.21 18.35
CA PRO A 173 -8.23 10.93 18.50
C PRO A 173 -7.95 9.46 18.82
N HIS A 174 -7.04 8.86 18.06
CA HIS A 174 -6.44 7.54 18.33
C HIS A 174 -5.02 7.49 17.74
N ALA A 175 -4.27 6.44 18.05
CA ALA A 175 -2.93 6.23 17.51
C ALA A 175 -2.98 6.04 15.98
N PHE A 176 -2.16 6.78 15.25
CA PHE A 176 -2.07 6.69 13.80
C PHE A 176 -0.63 6.86 13.35
N ASP A 177 -0.09 5.84 12.70
CA ASP A 177 1.17 5.90 11.96
C ASP A 177 0.88 5.69 10.46
N LEU A 178 1.70 6.28 9.60
CA LEU A 178 1.63 6.20 8.14
C LEU A 178 2.98 5.69 7.61
N ALA A 179 3.00 4.47 7.10
CA ALA A 179 4.10 3.89 6.35
C ALA A 179 3.94 4.25 4.87
N TYR A 180 4.92 4.98 4.32
CA TYR A 180 4.91 5.44 2.94
C TYR A 180 6.12 4.86 2.21
N ALA A 181 5.88 3.85 1.37
CA ALA A 181 6.84 3.28 0.45
C ALA A 181 6.80 4.03 -0.90
N ASN A 182 7.96 4.17 -1.53
CA ASN A 182 8.17 5.05 -2.68
C ASN A 182 7.70 6.49 -2.39
N ALA A 183 8.25 7.10 -1.33
CA ALA A 183 7.77 8.35 -0.75
C ALA A 183 8.13 9.61 -1.57
N GLU A 184 7.79 9.65 -2.86
CA GLU A 184 8.06 10.76 -3.80
C GLU A 184 7.49 12.12 -3.34
N HIS A 185 6.41 12.10 -2.55
CA HIS A 185 5.75 13.29 -2.00
C HIS A 185 5.99 13.48 -0.50
N ASP A 186 7.09 12.94 0.05
CA ASP A 186 7.49 13.04 1.47
C ASP A 186 7.43 14.47 2.03
N SER A 187 7.81 15.44 1.21
CA SER A 187 7.93 16.84 1.58
C SER A 187 6.60 17.50 1.94
N LEU A 188 5.46 16.89 1.56
CA LEU A 188 4.15 17.27 2.05
C LEU A 188 3.99 16.95 3.53
N LEU A 189 4.31 15.71 3.93
CA LEU A 189 4.17 15.20 5.29
C LEU A 189 5.24 15.80 6.22
N ASP A 190 6.48 15.97 5.73
CA ASP A 190 7.56 16.60 6.48
C ASP A 190 7.23 18.03 6.94
N ARG A 191 6.44 18.75 6.15
CA ARG A 191 6.01 20.14 6.45
C ARG A 191 4.64 20.19 7.12
N HIS A 192 3.98 19.05 7.30
CA HIS A 192 2.63 19.04 7.85
C HIS A 192 2.66 19.19 9.37
N PRO A 193 1.97 20.18 9.97
CA PRO A 193 2.11 20.50 11.39
C PRO A 193 1.59 19.41 12.34
N ALA A 194 0.76 18.50 11.85
CA ALA A 194 0.20 17.40 12.64
C ALA A 194 0.90 16.05 12.46
N PHE A 195 1.89 15.94 11.58
CA PHE A 195 2.65 14.72 11.37
C PHE A 195 4.11 14.93 11.69
N ARG A 196 4.72 13.94 12.34
CA ARG A 196 6.16 13.91 12.60
C ARG A 196 6.75 12.70 11.90
N ARG A 197 7.77 12.92 11.06
CA ARG A 197 8.56 11.82 10.52
C ARG A 197 9.33 11.15 11.66
N ILE A 198 9.09 9.87 11.88
CA ILE A 198 9.78 9.07 12.89
C ILE A 198 10.89 8.21 12.28
N TRP A 199 10.84 7.95 10.97
CA TRP A 199 11.89 7.24 10.25
C TRP A 199 11.88 7.56 8.75
N MET A 200 13.04 7.46 8.11
CA MET A 200 13.21 7.47 6.66
C MET A 200 14.46 6.68 6.29
N GLY A 201 14.38 5.86 5.24
CA GLY A 201 15.51 5.08 4.77
C GLY A 201 15.19 4.36 3.46
N ARG A 202 16.24 3.84 2.82
CA ARG A 202 16.08 2.92 1.69
C ARG A 202 15.85 1.52 2.22
N VAL A 203 14.82 0.85 1.72
CA VAL A 203 14.56 -0.56 1.97
C VAL A 203 15.00 -1.33 0.75
N ALA A 204 15.90 -2.28 0.95
CA ALA A 204 16.44 -3.09 -0.13
C ALA A 204 15.47 -4.20 -0.50
N MET A 205 15.27 -4.40 -1.80
CA MET A 205 14.51 -5.52 -2.33
C MET A 205 15.34 -6.79 -2.29
N SER A 206 14.71 -7.93 -2.02
CA SER A 206 15.36 -9.24 -2.16
C SER A 206 15.77 -9.49 -3.61
N THR A 207 16.74 -10.39 -3.83
CA THR A 207 17.17 -10.75 -5.19
C THR A 207 16.02 -11.27 -6.04
N ASP A 208 15.14 -12.10 -5.47
CA ASP A 208 14.04 -12.72 -6.21
C ASP A 208 12.99 -11.69 -6.63
N ASP A 209 12.62 -10.79 -5.71
CA ASP A 209 11.72 -9.68 -6.01
C ASP A 209 12.36 -8.72 -7.03
N HIS A 210 13.66 -8.45 -6.91
CA HIS A 210 14.36 -7.57 -7.85
C HIS A 210 14.39 -8.16 -9.27
N ILE A 211 14.58 -9.47 -9.41
CA ILE A 211 14.51 -10.15 -10.71
C ILE A 211 13.10 -10.04 -11.30
N ALA A 212 12.07 -10.24 -10.49
CA ALA A 212 10.67 -10.10 -10.92
C ALA A 212 10.35 -8.67 -11.37
N ASP A 213 10.84 -7.68 -10.63
CA ASP A 213 10.72 -6.26 -10.92
C ASP A 213 11.40 -5.86 -12.22
N LEU A 214 12.67 -6.23 -12.39
CA LEU A 214 13.40 -5.96 -13.62
C LEU A 214 12.72 -6.57 -14.83
N ALA A 215 12.18 -7.78 -14.69
CA ALA A 215 11.46 -8.44 -15.78
C ALA A 215 10.17 -7.68 -16.13
N ALA A 216 9.38 -7.26 -15.14
CA ALA A 216 8.15 -6.47 -15.37
C ALA A 216 8.44 -5.07 -15.94
N ILE A 217 9.56 -4.46 -15.56
CA ILE A 217 9.94 -3.10 -15.95
C ILE A 217 10.63 -3.08 -17.31
N ALA A 218 11.46 -4.07 -17.63
CA ALA A 218 12.12 -4.18 -18.94
C ALA A 218 11.11 -4.24 -20.11
N GLU A 219 9.86 -4.61 -19.84
CA GLU A 219 8.78 -4.62 -20.83
C GLU A 219 8.20 -3.22 -21.14
N GLN A 220 8.67 -2.16 -20.46
CA GLN A 220 8.10 -0.80 -20.57
C GLN A 220 9.11 0.32 -20.27
N LYS A 221 8.69 1.59 -20.46
CA LYS A 221 9.57 2.77 -20.43
C LYS A 221 9.21 3.82 -19.37
N GLU A 222 8.11 3.64 -18.64
CA GLU A 222 7.52 4.69 -17.78
C GLU A 222 7.84 4.51 -16.28
N TYR A 223 8.20 3.31 -15.83
CA TYR A 223 8.55 3.02 -14.44
C TYR A 223 9.98 2.52 -14.37
N GLY A 224 10.81 3.08 -13.47
CA GLY A 224 12.20 2.66 -13.28
C GLY A 224 12.42 2.22 -11.83
N SER A 225 12.58 0.92 -11.59
CA SER A 225 12.97 0.41 -10.27
C SER A 225 14.48 0.49 -10.14
N THR A 226 14.95 1.09 -9.06
CA THR A 226 16.38 1.09 -8.69
C THR A 226 16.77 -0.13 -7.86
N GLY A 227 15.83 -1.05 -7.61
CA GLY A 227 15.99 -2.19 -6.69
C GLY A 227 15.80 -1.84 -5.21
N ASP A 228 15.81 -0.56 -4.85
CA ASP A 228 15.53 -0.08 -3.50
C ASP A 228 14.36 0.90 -3.51
N GLU A 229 13.52 0.83 -2.49
CA GLU A 229 12.44 1.80 -2.28
C GLU A 229 12.82 2.81 -1.19
N LEU A 230 12.66 4.10 -1.46
CA LEU A 230 12.75 5.12 -0.42
C LEU A 230 11.45 5.08 0.39
N CYS A 231 11.56 4.68 1.65
CA CYS A 231 10.44 4.57 2.56
C CYS A 231 10.55 5.58 3.69
N ALA A 232 9.41 6.03 4.19
CA ALA A 232 9.30 6.89 5.35
C ALA A 232 8.14 6.45 6.23
N ILE A 233 8.26 6.65 7.55
CA ILE A 233 7.18 6.42 8.49
C ILE A 233 6.92 7.71 9.25
N TYR A 234 5.65 8.10 9.28
CA TYR A 234 5.14 9.30 9.94
C TYR A 234 4.20 8.93 11.07
N ARG A 235 4.27 9.66 12.16
CA ARG A 235 3.36 9.55 13.30
C ARG A 235 2.48 10.77 13.36
N TYR A 236 1.17 10.57 13.50
CA TYR A 236 0.26 11.67 13.81
C TYR A 236 0.49 12.12 15.25
N THR A 237 0.75 13.42 15.45
CA THR A 237 0.98 14.03 16.77
C THR A 237 -0.06 15.09 17.11
N GLY A 238 -1.01 15.34 16.21
CA GLY A 238 -1.90 16.50 16.28
C GLY A 238 -1.16 17.81 16.03
N ARG A 239 -1.91 18.90 15.83
CA ARG A 239 -1.30 20.24 15.74
C ARG A 239 -0.84 20.65 17.14
N SER A 240 0.43 21.04 17.27
CA SER A 240 0.87 21.79 18.44
C SER A 240 0.07 23.09 18.50
N SER A 241 -0.62 23.33 19.61
CA SER A 241 -1.34 24.57 19.90
C SER A 241 -0.41 25.75 20.03
#